data_AF-A0A3D4IP43-F1
#
_entry.id   AF-A0A3D4IP43-F1
#
_cell.length_a   1.000
_cell.length_b   1.000
_cell.length_c   1.000
_cell.angle_alpha   90.00
_cell.angle_beta   90.00
_cell.angle_gamma   90.00
#
_symmetry.space_group_name_H-M   'P 1'
#
loop_
_entity.id
_entity.type
_entity.pdbx_description
1 polymer ?
#
loop_
_entity_poly.entity_id
_entity_poly.type
_entity_poly.pdbx_seq_one_letter_code
_entity_poly.pdbx_strand_id
1 'polypeptide(L)'
;MLVRQMKRRFDLTKYAYQAVVCTDSLIFLLYDNGETVSKDDDQDEAGHLSTIVAIDWNGQPLSLYELDHPVISICVDWHKRVIYGLDRIESEVYAFPF
;
A
#
# COMPACT_ATOMS: atom_id res chain seq x y z
N MET A 1 8.30 4.91 -32.06
CA MET A 1 8.02 4.79 -30.61
C MET A 1 8.12 3.32 -30.22
N LEU A 2 9.10 2.96 -29.39
CA LEU A 2 9.17 1.62 -28.80
C LEU A 2 8.16 1.56 -27.65
N VAL A 3 7.01 0.92 -27.87
CA VAL A 3 6.12 0.53 -26.79
C VAL A 3 6.86 -0.55 -26.01
N ARG A 4 7.42 -0.20 -24.84
CA ARG A 4 7.92 -1.22 -23.92
C ARG A 4 6.72 -2.06 -23.51
N GLN A 5 6.67 -3.31 -23.96
CA GLN A 5 5.68 -4.27 -23.48
C GLN A 5 5.73 -4.31 -21.96
N MET A 6 4.59 -4.09 -21.32
CA MET A 6 4.46 -4.19 -19.89
C MET A 6 4.75 -5.64 -19.49
N LYS A 7 5.90 -5.89 -18.88
CA LYS A 7 6.24 -7.23 -18.37
C LYS A 7 5.52 -7.41 -17.04
N ARG A 8 4.50 -8.26 -17.01
CA ARG A 8 3.88 -8.70 -15.76
C ARG A 8 4.98 -9.37 -14.92
N ARG A 9 5.27 -8.81 -13.75
CA ARG A 9 6.37 -9.31 -12.90
C ARG A 9 5.98 -10.52 -12.06
N PHE A 10 4.70 -10.68 -11.73
CA PHE A 10 4.25 -11.71 -10.80
C PHE A 10 2.91 -12.31 -11.28
N ASP A 11 2.88 -13.61 -11.55
CA ASP A 11 1.66 -14.36 -11.92
C ASP A 11 1.01 -15.04 -10.70
N LEU A 12 1.61 -14.94 -9.52
CA LEU A 12 1.21 -15.62 -8.28
C LEU A 12 0.44 -14.73 -7.31
N THR A 13 0.51 -13.40 -7.46
CA THR A 13 -0.10 -12.43 -6.55
C THR A 13 -1.46 -11.95 -7.06
N LYS A 14 -2.39 -11.66 -6.13
CA LYS A 14 -3.64 -10.95 -6.45
C LYS A 14 -3.42 -9.43 -6.52
N TYR A 15 -2.69 -8.85 -5.56
CA TYR A 15 -2.40 -7.41 -5.48
C TYR A 15 -0.94 -7.17 -5.09
N ALA A 16 -0.19 -6.38 -5.87
CA ALA A 16 1.14 -5.92 -5.45
C ALA A 16 1.08 -4.61 -4.63
N TYR A 17 -0.04 -3.91 -4.75
CA TYR A 17 -0.45 -2.72 -4.00
C TYR A 17 -1.97 -2.57 -4.16
N GLN A 18 -2.61 -1.82 -3.27
CA GLN A 18 -4.08 -1.66 -3.30
C GLN A 18 -4.52 -0.19 -3.25
N ALA A 19 -4.15 0.52 -2.18
CA ALA A 19 -4.56 1.90 -1.96
C ALA A 19 -3.46 2.89 -2.34
N VAL A 20 -3.87 4.02 -2.92
CA VAL A 20 -2.98 5.12 -3.31
C VAL A 20 -3.53 6.41 -2.75
N VAL A 21 -2.72 7.13 -1.98
CA VAL A 21 -3.04 8.45 -1.45
C VAL A 21 -1.94 9.42 -1.83
N CYS A 22 -2.32 10.54 -2.46
CA CYS A 22 -1.39 11.57 -2.86
C CYS A 22 -1.51 12.78 -1.94
N THR A 23 -0.35 13.38 -1.66
CA THR A 23 -0.21 14.71 -1.08
C THR A 23 0.49 15.61 -2.11
N ASP A 24 0.69 16.89 -1.80
CA ASP A 24 1.45 17.78 -2.67
C ASP A 24 2.90 17.32 -2.88
N SER A 25 3.48 16.59 -1.90
CA SER A 25 4.89 16.18 -1.91
C SER A 25 5.12 14.73 -2.29
N LEU A 26 4.29 13.82 -1.78
CA LEU A 26 4.50 12.36 -1.86
C LEU A 26 3.25 11.62 -2.29
N ILE A 27 3.46 10.44 -2.86
CA ILE A 27 2.46 9.42 -3.16
C ILE A 27 2.70 8.25 -2.19
N PHE A 28 1.67 7.88 -1.43
CA PHE A 28 1.69 6.76 -0.50
C PHE A 28 0.97 5.57 -1.13
N LEU A 29 1.64 4.43 -1.18
CA LEU A 29 1.12 3.18 -1.71
C LEU A 29 1.04 2.15 -0.59
N LEU A 30 -0.16 1.65 -0.32
CA LEU A 30 -0.34 0.48 0.52
C LEU A 30 0.19 -0.73 -0.27
N TYR A 31 1.28 -1.31 0.22
CA TYR A 31 2.22 -2.13 -0.55
C TYR A 31 2.41 -3.50 0.10
N ASP A 32 2.50 -4.53 -0.73
CA ASP A 32 2.59 -5.94 -0.30
C ASP A 32 4.03 -6.37 0.05
N ASN A 33 4.97 -5.42 0.11
CA ASN A 33 6.41 -5.63 0.32
C ASN A 33 7.07 -6.72 -0.57
N GLY A 34 6.40 -7.13 -1.66
CA GLY A 34 6.84 -8.24 -2.49
C GLY A 34 6.61 -9.64 -1.89
N GLU A 35 5.98 -9.75 -0.71
CA GLU A 35 5.58 -11.02 -0.10
C GLU A 35 4.16 -11.38 -0.57
N THR A 36 4.10 -12.16 -1.64
CA THR A 36 2.85 -12.40 -2.35
C THR A 36 1.95 -13.38 -1.59
N VAL A 37 0.73 -12.95 -1.24
CA VAL A 37 -0.33 -13.86 -0.81
C VAL A 37 -0.73 -14.76 -1.98
N SER A 38 -0.81 -16.07 -1.75
CA SER A 38 -1.18 -17.04 -2.78
C SER A 38 -2.60 -16.78 -3.25
N LYS A 39 -2.87 -17.01 -4.53
CA LYS A 39 -4.26 -16.99 -5.06
C LYS A 39 -5.16 -18.05 -4.41
N ASP A 40 -4.55 -19.03 -3.74
CA ASP A 40 -5.22 -20.11 -3.03
C ASP A 40 -5.46 -19.80 -1.53
N ASP A 41 -4.90 -18.71 -1.01
CA ASP A 41 -5.12 -18.26 0.38
C ASP A 41 -6.51 -17.60 0.53
N ASP A 42 -6.99 -17.48 1.77
CA ASP A 42 -8.30 -16.88 2.07
C ASP A 42 -8.41 -15.50 1.40
N GLN A 43 -9.41 -15.35 0.54
CA GLN A 43 -9.55 -14.21 -0.37
C GLN A 43 -9.69 -12.88 0.37
N ASP A 44 -10.12 -12.95 1.63
CA ASP A 44 -10.31 -11.82 2.51
C ASP A 44 -9.04 -11.45 3.29
N GLU A 45 -8.10 -12.37 3.48
CA GLU A 45 -6.78 -12.05 4.09
C GLU A 45 -5.80 -11.48 3.07
N ALA A 46 -5.96 -11.84 1.79
CA ALA A 46 -5.08 -11.43 0.69
C ALA A 46 -5.09 -9.92 0.36
N GLY A 47 -5.88 -9.11 1.07
CA GLY A 47 -5.90 -7.66 0.93
C GLY A 47 -5.36 -6.90 2.14
N HIS A 48 -4.89 -7.60 3.17
CA HIS A 48 -4.44 -6.98 4.40
C HIS A 48 -2.95 -6.69 4.32
N LEU A 49 -2.60 -5.42 4.17
CA LEU A 49 -1.22 -5.02 3.98
C LEU A 49 -0.73 -4.23 5.20
N SER A 50 0.47 -4.56 5.67
CA SER A 50 1.12 -3.91 6.80
C SER A 50 2.30 -3.03 6.38
N THR A 51 2.48 -2.78 5.08
CA THR A 51 3.57 -1.96 4.56
C THR A 51 3.04 -0.82 3.71
N ILE A 52 3.59 0.38 3.88
CA ILE A 52 3.34 1.52 3.01
C ILE A 52 4.67 1.99 2.44
N VAL A 53 4.73 2.20 1.12
CA VAL A 53 5.87 2.89 0.49
C VAL A 53 5.43 4.31 0.10
N ALA A 54 6.21 5.30 0.50
CA ALA A 54 6.07 6.67 0.02
C ALA A 54 7.09 6.94 -1.08
N ILE A 55 6.60 7.40 -2.22
CA ILE A 55 7.38 7.73 -3.41
C ILE A 55 7.20 9.21 -3.75
N ASP A 56 8.20 9.80 -4.42
CA ASP A 56 8.04 11.11 -5.03
C ASP A 56 7.28 11.05 -6.37
N TRP A 57 7.00 12.22 -6.95
CA TRP A 57 6.36 12.33 -8.26
C TRP A 57 7.21 11.84 -9.44
N ASN A 58 8.49 11.59 -9.22
CA ASN A 58 9.38 10.95 -10.20
C ASN A 58 9.38 9.42 -10.08
N GLY A 59 8.66 8.86 -9.10
CA GLY A 59 8.59 7.44 -8.81
C GLY A 59 9.77 6.91 -7.98
N GLN A 60 10.58 7.79 -7.38
CA GLN A 60 11.64 7.38 -6.48
C GLN A 60 11.05 6.99 -5.12
N PRO A 61 11.32 5.77 -4.60
CA PRO A 61 10.94 5.41 -3.25
C PRO A 61 11.79 6.18 -2.24
N LEU A 62 11.12 6.90 -1.34
CA LEU A 62 11.76 7.76 -0.34
C LEU A 62 11.64 7.19 1.08
N SER A 63 10.55 6.48 1.38
CA SER A 63 10.34 5.92 2.71
C SER A 63 9.48 4.65 2.64
N LEU A 64 9.70 3.77 3.61
CA LEU A 64 8.90 2.57 3.85
C LEU A 64 8.44 2.60 5.31
N TYR A 65 7.15 2.43 5.52
CA TYR A 65 6.52 2.43 6.82
C TYR A 65 5.93 1.05 7.08
N GLU A 66 6.37 0.42 8.16
CA GLU A 66 5.77 -0.82 8.67
C GLU A 66 4.67 -0.45 9.67
N LEU A 67 3.49 -1.05 9.49
CA LEU A 67 2.33 -0.86 10.34
C LEU A 67 2.28 -2.00 11.35
N ASP A 68 1.96 -1.67 12.59
CA ASP A 68 1.72 -2.66 13.66
C ASP A 68 0.35 -3.36 13.51
N HIS A 69 -0.50 -2.87 12.61
CA HIS A 69 -1.76 -3.50 12.24
C HIS A 69 -1.97 -3.53 10.71
N PRO A 70 -2.34 -4.68 10.12
CA PRO A 70 -2.66 -4.77 8.70
C PRO A 70 -3.95 -4.02 8.35
N VAL A 71 -3.96 -3.29 7.24
CA VAL A 71 -5.11 -2.48 6.80
C VAL A 71 -5.43 -2.74 5.33
N ILE A 72 -6.65 -2.37 4.91
CA ILE A 72 -7.12 -2.51 3.52
C ILE A 72 -7.19 -1.18 2.77
N SER A 73 -7.18 -0.07 3.52
CA SER A 73 -7.29 1.29 2.98
C SER A 73 -6.52 2.24 3.88
N ILE A 74 -6.05 3.35 3.29
CA ILE A 74 -5.28 4.37 4.00
C ILE A 74 -5.77 5.78 3.64
N CYS A 75 -5.53 6.71 4.54
CA CYS A 75 -5.65 8.16 4.37
C CYS A 75 -4.43 8.82 5.01
N VAL A 76 -4.00 9.98 4.51
CA VAL A 76 -2.81 10.69 5.02
C VAL A 76 -3.18 12.10 5.44
N ASP A 77 -2.96 12.41 6.71
CA ASP A 77 -2.92 13.79 7.21
C ASP A 77 -1.46 14.25 7.22
N TRP A 78 -1.09 14.95 6.14
CA TRP A 78 0.26 15.45 5.96
C TRP A 78 0.68 16.48 7.01
N HIS A 79 -0.26 17.29 7.48
CA HIS A 79 0.03 18.36 8.44
C HIS A 79 0.31 17.79 9.82
N LYS A 80 -0.44 16.77 10.24
CA LYS A 80 -0.23 16.07 11.50
C LYS A 80 0.80 14.96 11.43
N ARG A 81 1.25 14.59 10.22
CA ARG A 81 2.14 13.45 9.98
C ARG A 81 1.55 12.15 10.50
N VAL A 82 0.29 11.89 10.13
CA VAL A 82 -0.44 10.68 10.52
C VAL A 82 -1.00 9.99 9.29
N ILE A 83 -0.77 8.69 9.19
CA ILE A 83 -1.49 7.81 8.28
C ILE A 83 -2.64 7.19 9.06
N TYR A 84 -3.86 7.31 8.56
CA TYR A 84 -5.00 6.56 9.09
C TYR A 84 -5.22 5.34 8.22
N GLY A 85 -5.53 4.20 8.84
CA GLY A 85 -5.89 2.98 8.12
C GLY A 85 -7.19 2.38 8.64
N LEU A 86 -7.88 1.68 7.75
CA LEU A 86 -9.11 0.94 8.07
C LEU A 86 -8.85 -0.56 8.08
N ASP A 87 -9.42 -1.23 9.08
CA ASP A 87 -9.44 -2.69 9.19
C ASP A 87 -10.37 -3.34 8.14
N ARG A 88 -10.34 -4.68 8.07
CA ARG A 88 -11.10 -5.49 7.10
C ARG A 88 -12.59 -5.17 7.05
N ILE A 89 -13.20 -4.93 8.20
CA ILE A 89 -14.63 -4.74 8.36
C ILE A 89 -15.01 -3.26 8.40
N GLU A 90 -14.06 -2.37 8.12
CA GLU A 90 -14.20 -0.91 8.14
C GLU A 90 -14.80 -0.39 9.46
N SER A 91 -14.54 -1.09 10.56
CA SER A 91 -15.12 -0.84 11.87
C SER A 91 -14.18 -0.07 12.80
N GLU A 92 -12.86 -0.20 12.57
CA GLU A 92 -11.83 0.44 13.37
C GLU A 92 -10.92 1.31 12.51
N VAL A 93 -10.55 2.47 13.04
CA VAL A 93 -9.57 3.39 12.45
C VAL A 93 -8.30 3.34 13.28
N TYR A 94 -7.21 2.91 12.67
CA TYR A 94 -5.87 2.98 13.25
C TYR A 94 -5.17 4.25 12.80
N ALA A 95 -4.29 4.78 13.65
CA ALA A 95 -3.50 5.97 13.37
C ALA A 95 -2.02 5.66 13.57
N PHE A 96 -1.23 5.85 12.51
CA PHE A 96 0.20 5.55 12.44
C PHE A 96 0.97 6.86 12.23
N PRO A 97 1.65 7.41 13.26
CA PRO A 97 2.52 8.57 13.12
C PRO A 97 3.75 8.24 12.25
N PHE A 98 4.25 9.21 11.47
CA PHE A 98 5.39 9.01 10.57
C PHE A 98 6.30 10.24 10.35
#